data_AF-A0A4P5V8Z6-F1
#
_entry.id   AF-A0A4P5V8Z6-F1
#
_cell.length_a   1.000
_cell.length_b   1.000
_cell.length_c   1.000
_cell.angle_alpha   90.00
_cell.angle_beta   90.00
_cell.angle_gamma   90.00
#
_symmetry.space_group_name_H-M   'P 1'
#
loop_
_entity.id
_entity.type
_entity.pdbx_description
1 polymer ?
#
loop_
_entity_poly.entity_id
_entity_poly.type
_entity_poly.pdbx_seq_one_letter_code
_entity_poly.pdbx_strand_id
1 'polypeptide(L)' 'MHVTHCGEEHLISLSSDEAASLVDACALLLLAAQTTPGCELKPEMASVLRTVFEQFSSHTVE' A
#
# COMPACT_ATOMS: atom_id res chain seq x y z
N MET A 1 -11.75 -0.40 8.04
CA MET A 1 -10.85 0.71 7.71
C MET A 1 -11.54 1.97 8.15
N HIS A 2 -10.85 2.80 8.91
CA HIS A 2 -11.35 4.11 9.32
C HIS A 2 -10.40 5.19 8.81
N VAL A 3 -10.96 6.25 8.22
CA VAL A 3 -10.19 7.37 7.67
C VAL A 3 -10.63 8.64 8.36
N THR A 4 -9.67 9.32 8.99
CA THR A 4 -9.88 10.59 9.69
C THR A 4 -9.00 11.65 9.05
N HIS A 5 -9.55 12.85 8.90
CA HIS A 5 -8.80 14.00 8.38
C HIS A 5 -8.07 14.74 9.51
N CYS A 6 -6.80 15.04 9.32
CA CYS A 6 -5.97 15.78 10.27
C CYS A 6 -5.15 16.83 9.52
N GLY A 7 -5.61 18.08 9.50
CA GLY A 7 -4.95 19.14 8.73
C GLY A 7 -5.03 18.89 7.23
N GLU A 8 -3.91 18.67 6.55
CA GLU A 8 -3.84 18.30 5.12
C GLU A 8 -3.55 16.81 4.92
N GLU A 9 -3.59 16.02 6.00
CA GLU A 9 -3.23 14.60 6.00
C GLU A 9 -4.44 13.71 6.33
N HIS A 10 -4.32 12.45 5.94
CA HIS A 10 -5.26 11.40 6.28
C HIS A 10 -4.64 10.42 7.27
N LEU A 11 -5.28 10.26 8.42
CA LEU A 11 -4.98 9.17 9.34
C LEU A 11 -5.85 7.97 8.96
N ILE A 12 -5.20 6.86 8.59
CA ILE A 12 -5.86 5.62 8.23
C ILE A 12 -5.59 4.59 9.32
N SER A 13 -6.65 4.08 9.94
CA SER A 13 -6.59 2.95 10.85
C SER A 13 -7.14 1.71 10.16
N LEU A 14 -6.38 0.63 10.23
CA LEU A 14 -6.68 -0.67 9.62
C LEU A 14 -6.68 -1.74 10.72
N SER A 15 -7.60 -2.71 10.61
CA SER A 15 -7.41 -3.98 11.31
C SER A 15 -6.24 -4.76 10.70
N SER A 16 -5.77 -5.80 11.40
CA SER A 16 -4.72 -6.68 10.87
C SER A 16 -5.11 -7.30 9.53
N ASP A 17 -6.35 -7.76 9.38
CA ASP A 17 -6.86 -8.36 8.14
C ASP A 17 -6.89 -7.35 6.98
N GLU A 18 -7.24 -6.11 7.27
CA GLU A 18 -7.28 -5.02 6.30
C GLU A 18 -5.87 -4.58 5.89
N ALA A 19 -4.93 -4.54 6.83
CA ALA A 19 -3.53 -4.27 6.56
C ALA A 19 -2.90 -5.36 5.68
N ALA A 20 -3.15 -6.64 5.99
CA ALA A 20 -2.69 -7.77 5.18
C ALA A 20 -3.26 -7.70 3.75
N SER A 21 -4.56 -7.44 3.61
CA SER A 21 -5.21 -7.28 2.30
C SER A 21 -4.63 -6.11 1.50
N LEU A 22 -4.26 -5.01 2.18
CA LEU A 22 -3.62 -3.85 1.54
C LEU A 22 -2.20 -4.17 1.05
N VAL A 23 -1.42 -4.95 1.82
CA VAL A 23 -0.10 -5.43 1.41
C VAL A 23 -0.19 -6.28 0.13
N ASP A 24 -1.12 -7.23 0.09
CA ASP A 24 -1.36 -8.08 -1.08
C ASP A 24 -1.73 -7.24 -2.32
N ALA A 25 -2.63 -6.26 -2.15
CA ALA A 25 -3.01 -5.35 -3.22
C ALA A 25 -1.81 -4.52 -3.73
N CYS A 26 -0.96 -4.02 -2.83
CA CYS A 26 0.26 -3.30 -3.21
C CYS A 26 1.22 -4.19 -4.01
N ALA A 27 1.43 -5.43 -3.56
CA ALA A 27 2.28 -6.40 -4.25
C ALA A 27 1.75 -6.70 -5.66
N LEU A 28 0.45 -6.95 -5.81
CA LEU A 28 -0.18 -7.21 -7.11
C LEU A 28 -0.02 -6.04 -8.07
N LEU A 29 -0.23 -4.80 -7.61
CA LEU A 29 -0.07 -3.62 -8.44
C LEU A 29 1.38 -3.39 -8.86
N LEU A 30 2.34 -3.57 -7.95
CA LEU A 30 3.76 -3.45 -8.25
C LEU A 30 4.21 -4.53 -9.25
N LEU A 31 3.74 -5.76 -9.10
CA LEU A 31 4.01 -6.86 -10.04
C LEU A 31 3.40 -6.58 -11.41
N ALA A 32 2.13 -6.15 -11.45
CA ALA A 32 1.45 -5.83 -12.71
C ALA A 32 2.21 -4.73 -13.46
N ALA A 33 2.67 -3.70 -12.75
CA ALA A 33 3.42 -2.60 -13.34
C ALA A 33 4.78 -3.02 -13.93
N GLN A 34 5.41 -4.05 -13.37
CA GLN A 34 6.69 -4.58 -13.86
C GLN A 34 6.53 -5.59 -15.00
N THR A 35 5.38 -6.26 -15.08
CA THR A 35 5.17 -7.41 -15.97
C THR A 35 4.27 -7.11 -17.17
N THR A 36 3.47 -6.04 -17.11
CA THR A 36 2.52 -5.69 -18.17
C THR A 36 3.03 -4.51 -19.01
N PRO A 37 3.32 -4.70 -20.31
CA PRO A 37 3.78 -3.63 -21.18
C PRO A 37 2.79 -2.46 -21.24
N GLY A 38 3.28 -1.22 -21.10
CA GLY A 38 2.45 -0.01 -21.12
C GLY A 38 1.68 0.24 -19.83
N CYS A 39 1.82 -0.59 -18.81
CA CYS A 39 1.24 -0.38 -17.48
C CYS A 39 2.32 0.18 -16.54
N GLU A 40 2.69 1.45 -16.70
CA GLU A 40 3.67 2.09 -15.82
C GLU A 40 2.98 2.84 -14.68
N LEU A 41 3.41 2.58 -13.45
CA LEU A 41 3.04 3.41 -12.32
C LEU A 41 3.83 4.72 -12.36
N LYS A 42 3.16 5.83 -12.06
CA LYS A 42 3.86 7.09 -11.82
C LYS A 42 4.87 6.90 -10.67
N PRO A 43 6.07 7.53 -10.73
CA PRO A 43 7.09 7.36 -9.70
C PRO A 43 6.58 7.60 -8.28
N GLU A 44 5.71 8.61 -8.09
CA GLU A 44 5.14 8.96 -6.79
C GLU A 44 4.23 7.83 -6.26
N MET A 45 3.44 7.22 -7.14
CA MET A 45 2.56 6.08 -6.78
C MET A 45 3.38 4.85 -6.41
N ALA A 46 4.41 4.54 -7.20
CA ALA A 46 5.29 3.41 -6.92
C ALA A 46 6.01 3.58 -5.56
N SER A 47 6.42 4.81 -5.23
CA SER A 47 7.03 5.13 -3.93
C SER A 47 6.04 4.90 -2.79
N VAL A 48 4.81 5.41 -2.89
CA VAL A 48 3.78 5.24 -1.86
C VAL A 48 3.47 3.75 -1.64
N LEU A 49 3.22 2.99 -2.71
CA LEU A 49 2.91 1.56 -2.62
C LEU A 49 4.05 0.75 -1.99
N ARG A 50 5.31 1.09 -2.31
CA ARG A 50 6.47 0.46 -1.71
C ARG A 50 6.56 0.74 -0.21
N THR A 51 6.39 2.00 0.20
CA THR A 51 6.40 2.37 1.62
C THR A 51 5.30 1.64 2.39
N VAL A 52 4.07 1.61 1.87
CA VAL A 52 2.95 0.88 2.48
C VAL A 52 3.30 -0.61 2.61
N PHE A 53 3.78 -1.25 1.54
CA PHE A 53 4.18 -2.65 1.55
C PHE A 53 5.24 -2.93 2.63
N GLU A 54 6.34 -2.15 2.67
CA GLU A 54 7.44 -2.36 3.62
C GLU A 54 6.99 -2.16 5.08
N GLN A 55 6.23 -1.10 5.36
CA GLN A 55 5.78 -0.79 6.72
C GLN A 55 4.85 -1.88 7.27
N PHE A 56 3.86 -2.32 6.49
CA PHE A 56 2.92 -3.34 6.96
C PHE A 56 3.48 -4.77 6.90
N SER A 57 4.40 -5.08 5.98
CA SER A 57 5.05 -6.41 5.91
C SER A 57 6.02 -6.63 7.06
N SER A 58 6.64 -5.57 7.60
CA SER A 58 7.54 -5.66 8.76
C SER A 58 6.80 -5.83 10.10
N HIS A 59 5.47 -5.67 10.09
CA HIS A 59 4.61 -5.69 11.28
C HIS A 59 3.63 -6.88 11.28
N THR A 60 3.86 -7.91 10.44
CA THR A 60 3.19 -9.20 10.61
C THR A 60 3.66 -9.82 11.93
N VAL A 61 2.90 -9.54 12.99
CA VAL A 61 3.02 -10.11 14.31
C VAL A 61 2.77 -11.62 14.22
N GLU A 62 3.68 -12.42 14.78
CA GLU A 62 3.51 -13.85 15.04
C GLU A 62 2.27 -14.16 15.90
#